data_AF-A0A820T605-F1
#
_entry.id   AF-A0A820T605-F1
#
_cell.length_a   1.000
_cell.length_b   1.000
_cell.length_c   1.000
_cell.angle_alpha   90.00
_cell.angle_beta   90.00
_cell.angle_gamma   90.00
#
_symmetry.space_group_name_H-M   'P 1'
#
loop_
_entity.id
_entity.type
_entity.pdbx_description
1 polymer ?
#
loop_
_entity_poly.entity_id
_entity_poly.type
_entity_poly.pdbx_seq_one_letter_code
_entity_poly.pdbx_strand_id
1 'polypeptide(L)'
;MSTQGTTYIDRQNIHRRIKSTRHLGYCSQENCSMDFLTVQDSLYLLAHIRGIESSCIKSIVENMSSLFLLDPFLHNYIHELSGGPPLVAILDEPTTGVDPNARQQIQEIFLNAIKAKLTIILTSHSMDECERVCNRLGIMVDGQLACLGTIQHLKSKFGQGYTVEIKIRSSIDDINGTAIQNVQTFLLSQKQYHVEVKETTYSTGLFQIERSTPAQLFQLLEENKQRLNIETYTISQTTLEQIFLSFGKRIRAITQ
;
A
#
# COMPACT_ATOMS: atom_id res chain seq x y z
N MET A 1 12.35 -16.97 -15.06
CA MET A 1 12.77 -18.30 -14.55
C MET A 1 12.55 -18.32 -13.05
N SER A 2 12.03 -19.40 -12.46
CA SER A 2 12.01 -19.52 -10.99
C SER A 2 13.39 -19.99 -10.51
N THR A 3 13.86 -19.42 -9.41
CA THR A 3 15.13 -19.79 -8.77
C THR A 3 15.00 -21.10 -7.98
N GLN A 4 13.81 -21.45 -7.48
CA GLN A 4 13.36 -22.75 -6.97
C GLN A 4 11.86 -22.69 -6.59
N GLY A 5 11.18 -23.85 -6.44
CA GLY A 5 9.78 -23.94 -5.97
C GLY A 5 8.73 -24.24 -7.05
N THR A 6 7.46 -24.39 -6.63
CA THR A 6 6.32 -24.67 -7.53
C THR A 6 5.28 -23.57 -7.45
N THR A 7 4.99 -22.94 -8.59
CA THR A 7 3.94 -21.91 -8.68
C THR A 7 2.65 -22.51 -9.25
N TYR A 8 1.51 -22.19 -8.62
CA TYR A 8 0.18 -22.60 -9.06
C TYR A 8 -0.69 -21.37 -9.36
N ILE A 9 -1.35 -21.37 -10.53
CA ILE A 9 -2.38 -20.39 -10.90
C ILE A 9 -3.65 -21.18 -11.20
N ASP A 10 -4.79 -20.78 -10.63
CA ASP A 10 -6.06 -21.51 -10.72
C ASP A 10 -5.93 -23.01 -10.38
N ARG A 11 -5.17 -23.31 -9.31
CA ARG A 11 -4.82 -24.68 -8.85
C ARG A 11 -4.04 -25.52 -9.88
N GLN A 12 -3.52 -24.90 -10.95
CA GLN A 12 -2.72 -25.57 -11.97
C GLN A 12 -1.26 -25.16 -11.89
N ASN A 13 -0.36 -26.15 -11.96
CA ASN A 13 1.09 -25.91 -11.91
C ASN A 13 1.59 -25.32 -13.24
N ILE A 14 2.21 -24.14 -13.18
CA ILE A 14 2.67 -23.39 -14.37
C ILE A 14 3.79 -24.15 -15.10
N HIS A 15 4.64 -24.90 -14.40
CA HIS A 15 5.77 -25.61 -14.99
C HIS A 15 5.35 -26.85 -15.79
N ARG A 16 4.16 -27.41 -15.56
CA ARG A 16 3.70 -28.64 -16.23
C ARG A 16 2.81 -28.41 -17.45
N ARG A 17 2.21 -27.23 -17.63
CA ARG A 17 1.34 -26.93 -18.77
C ARG A 17 1.38 -25.46 -19.19
N ILE A 18 2.06 -25.18 -20.30
CA ILE A 18 2.08 -23.85 -20.97
C ILE A 18 0.66 -23.41 -21.37
N LYS A 19 -0.30 -24.32 -21.58
CA LYS A 19 -1.69 -23.97 -21.91
C LYS A 19 -2.46 -23.26 -20.77
N SER A 20 -1.99 -23.35 -19.52
CA SER A 20 -2.63 -22.73 -18.35
C SER A 20 -2.46 -21.20 -18.31
N THR A 21 -1.44 -20.67 -19.00
CA THR A 21 -1.13 -19.24 -19.04
C THR A 21 -2.10 -18.41 -19.87
N ARG A 22 -3.08 -19.02 -20.57
CA ARG A 22 -4.11 -18.28 -21.34
C ARG A 22 -4.94 -17.32 -20.48
N HIS A 23 -5.06 -17.60 -19.19
CA HIS A 23 -5.77 -16.75 -18.22
C HIS A 23 -4.84 -15.74 -17.51
N LEU A 24 -3.54 -15.78 -17.79
CA LEU A 24 -2.57 -14.87 -17.21
C LEU A 24 -2.29 -13.73 -18.20
N GLY A 25 -2.30 -12.50 -17.73
CA GLY A 25 -1.67 -11.40 -18.46
C GLY A 25 -0.55 -10.81 -17.64
N TYR A 26 0.55 -10.61 -18.33
CA TYR A 26 1.76 -10.05 -17.77
C TYR A 26 2.02 -8.74 -18.51
N CYS A 27 2.20 -7.65 -17.78
CA CYS A 27 2.62 -6.37 -18.32
C CYS A 27 4.07 -6.15 -17.88
N SER A 28 5.02 -6.15 -18.82
CA SER A 28 6.44 -5.86 -18.55
C SER A 28 6.68 -4.35 -18.43
N GLN A 29 7.80 -3.98 -17.79
CA GLN A 29 8.30 -2.59 -17.78
C GLN A 29 8.71 -2.11 -19.18
N GLU A 30 9.10 -3.01 -20.08
CA GLU A 30 9.33 -2.67 -21.48
C GLU A 30 7.99 -2.58 -22.22
N ASN A 31 7.72 -1.44 -22.86
CA ASN A 31 6.56 -1.24 -23.72
C ASN A 31 6.57 -2.33 -24.80
N CYS A 32 5.53 -3.18 -24.83
CA CYS A 32 5.28 -4.06 -25.95
C CYS A 32 4.95 -3.17 -27.16
N SER A 33 5.95 -2.86 -27.99
CA SER A 33 5.83 -1.87 -29.07
C SER A 33 4.82 -2.35 -30.11
N MET A 34 3.58 -1.88 -29.97
CA MET A 34 2.55 -1.96 -31.00
C MET A 34 2.20 -0.52 -31.42
N ASP A 35 3.26 0.23 -31.74
CA ASP A 35 3.24 1.69 -31.91
C ASP A 35 2.31 2.17 -33.03
N PHE A 36 1.93 1.27 -33.94
CA PHE A 36 1.10 1.54 -35.12
C PHE A 36 -0.38 1.18 -34.94
N LEU A 37 -0.77 0.59 -33.81
CA LEU A 37 -2.16 0.19 -33.56
C LEU A 37 -2.84 1.18 -32.63
N THR A 38 -4.15 1.38 -32.80
CA THR A 38 -4.96 2.12 -31.83
C THR A 38 -5.23 1.25 -30.59
N VAL A 39 -5.58 1.86 -29.45
CA VAL A 39 -6.00 1.12 -28.25
C VAL A 39 -7.13 0.15 -28.59
N GLN A 40 -8.09 0.58 -29.40
CA GLN A 40 -9.15 -0.29 -29.90
C GLN A 40 -8.58 -1.47 -30.69
N ASP A 41 -7.80 -1.24 -31.74
CA ASP A 41 -7.24 -2.31 -32.58
C ASP A 41 -6.42 -3.33 -31.77
N SER A 42 -5.81 -2.86 -30.70
CA SER A 42 -4.96 -3.66 -29.82
C SER A 42 -5.77 -4.55 -28.90
N LEU A 43 -6.89 -4.04 -28.38
CA LEU A 43 -7.86 -4.84 -27.64
C LEU A 43 -8.50 -5.90 -28.54
N TYR A 44 -8.82 -5.54 -29.79
CA TYR A 44 -9.30 -6.49 -30.80
C TYR A 44 -8.25 -7.57 -31.11
N LEU A 45 -7.01 -7.17 -31.37
CA LEU A 45 -5.91 -8.08 -31.65
C LEU A 45 -5.64 -9.02 -30.47
N LEU A 46 -5.60 -8.50 -29.24
CA LEU A 46 -5.39 -9.29 -28.04
C LEU A 46 -6.56 -10.26 -27.80
N ALA A 47 -7.80 -9.85 -28.06
CA ALA A 47 -8.97 -10.71 -27.98
C ALA A 47 -8.91 -11.87 -29.00
N HIS A 48 -8.47 -11.58 -30.23
CA HIS A 48 -8.24 -12.60 -31.24
C HIS A 48 -7.11 -13.57 -30.86
N ILE A 49 -5.98 -13.07 -30.34
CA ILE A 49 -4.86 -13.91 -29.86
C ILE A 49 -5.30 -14.80 -28.69
N ARG A 50 -6.17 -14.29 -27.81
CA ARG A 50 -6.76 -15.04 -26.70
C ARG A 50 -7.79 -16.09 -27.15
N GLY A 51 -8.20 -16.08 -28.42
CA GLY A 51 -9.16 -17.02 -29.00
C GLY A 51 -10.62 -16.74 -28.60
N ILE A 52 -10.95 -15.47 -28.33
CA ILE A 52 -12.33 -15.03 -28.06
C ILE A 52 -13.13 -15.09 -29.37
N GLU A 53 -14.38 -15.54 -29.30
CA GLU A 53 -15.26 -15.63 -30.46
C GLU A 53 -15.60 -14.24 -31.00
N SER A 54 -15.45 -14.02 -32.32
CA SER A 54 -15.63 -12.72 -32.97
C SER A 54 -16.97 -12.04 -32.70
N SER A 55 -18.01 -12.82 -32.42
CA SER A 55 -19.35 -12.36 -32.04
C SER A 55 -19.37 -11.63 -30.69
N CYS A 56 -18.49 -12.00 -29.75
CA CYS A 56 -18.39 -11.43 -28.41
C CYS A 56 -17.28 -10.38 -28.28
N ILE A 57 -16.35 -10.27 -29.23
CA ILE A 57 -15.22 -9.34 -29.11
C ILE A 57 -15.70 -7.91 -28.96
N LYS A 58 -16.67 -7.47 -29.77
CA LYS A 58 -17.17 -6.08 -29.73
C LYS A 58 -17.73 -5.71 -28.36
N SER A 59 -18.59 -6.57 -27.78
CA SER A 59 -19.16 -6.31 -26.45
C SER A 59 -18.11 -6.38 -25.35
N ILE A 60 -17.11 -7.26 -25.46
CA ILE A 60 -16.00 -7.33 -24.51
C ILE A 60 -15.14 -6.08 -24.60
N VAL A 61 -14.80 -5.60 -25.79
CA VAL A 61 -14.01 -4.38 -25.97
C VAL A 61 -14.76 -3.15 -25.44
N GLU A 62 -16.07 -3.03 -25.69
CA GLU A 62 -16.92 -1.95 -25.15
C GLU A 62 -17.04 -2.03 -23.61
N ASN A 63 -17.22 -3.23 -23.05
CA ASN A 63 -17.23 -3.43 -21.61
C ASN A 63 -15.87 -3.12 -20.97
N MET A 64 -14.77 -3.52 -21.60
CA MET A 64 -13.43 -3.18 -21.12
C MET A 64 -13.17 -1.69 -21.24
N SER A 65 -13.61 -1.05 -22.33
CA SER A 65 -13.46 0.39 -22.52
C SER A 65 -14.12 1.17 -21.39
N SER A 66 -15.37 0.84 -21.08
CA SER A 66 -16.11 1.46 -19.98
C SER A 66 -15.56 1.12 -18.59
N LEU A 67 -15.06 -0.11 -18.37
CA LEU A 67 -14.45 -0.54 -17.10
C LEU A 67 -13.11 0.17 -16.80
N PHE A 68 -12.30 0.38 -17.83
CA PHE A 68 -10.97 0.97 -17.74
C PHE A 68 -10.95 2.47 -18.09
N LEU A 69 -12.13 3.08 -18.32
CA LEU A 69 -12.29 4.48 -18.76
C LEU A 69 -11.44 4.81 -20.00
N LEU A 70 -11.33 3.85 -20.92
CA LEU A 70 -10.57 3.98 -22.16
C LEU A 70 -11.38 4.65 -23.27
N ASP A 71 -12.67 4.94 -23.07
CA ASP A 71 -13.55 5.55 -24.07
C ASP A 71 -12.96 6.79 -24.76
N PRO A 72 -12.35 7.78 -24.06
CA PRO A 72 -11.74 8.94 -24.72
C PRO A 72 -10.42 8.63 -25.44
N PHE A 73 -9.87 7.43 -25.23
CA PHE A 73 -8.53 7.02 -25.66
C PHE A 73 -8.54 5.87 -26.68
N LEU A 74 -9.71 5.31 -27.01
CA LEU A 74 -9.84 4.17 -27.91
C LEU A 74 -9.22 4.39 -29.29
N HIS A 75 -9.24 5.63 -29.77
CA HIS A 75 -8.75 6.00 -31.10
C HIS A 75 -7.31 6.53 -31.09
N ASN A 76 -6.69 6.63 -29.92
CA ASN A 76 -5.29 7.00 -29.77
C ASN A 76 -4.40 5.77 -30.05
N TYR A 77 -3.18 6.02 -30.52
CA TYR A 77 -2.19 4.97 -30.73
C TYR A 77 -1.66 4.45 -29.39
N ILE A 78 -1.35 3.14 -29.29
CA ILE A 78 -0.88 2.53 -28.03
C ILE A 78 0.39 3.19 -27.48
N HIS A 79 1.24 3.77 -28.32
CA HIS A 79 2.43 4.47 -27.83
C HIS A 79 2.08 5.62 -26.88
N GLU A 80 0.81 6.05 -26.84
CA GLU A 80 0.27 7.03 -25.91
C GLU A 80 -0.39 6.41 -24.66
N LEU A 81 -0.73 5.11 -24.64
CA LEU A 81 -1.57 4.47 -23.63
C LEU A 81 -1.17 3.02 -23.27
N SER A 82 -0.82 2.79 -22.01
CA SER A 82 -0.34 1.51 -21.48
C SER A 82 -1.45 0.50 -21.10
N GLY A 83 -1.49 -0.65 -21.80
CA GLY A 83 -1.87 -1.98 -21.25
C GLY A 83 -3.35 -2.42 -21.29
N GLY A 84 -3.68 -3.45 -22.07
CA GLY A 84 -5.01 -4.10 -22.10
C GLY A 84 -5.23 -5.21 -21.05
N PRO A 85 -6.47 -5.73 -20.85
CA PRO A 85 -6.81 -6.42 -19.61
C PRO A 85 -6.70 -7.96 -19.65
N PRO A 86 -6.16 -8.58 -18.59
CA PRO A 86 -6.24 -10.02 -18.32
C PRO A 86 -7.04 -10.40 -17.06
N LEU A 87 -7.39 -11.68 -16.91
CA LEU A 87 -8.05 -12.25 -15.71
C LEU A 87 -7.18 -12.19 -14.44
N VAL A 88 -5.86 -12.27 -14.60
CA VAL A 88 -4.86 -11.96 -13.57
C VAL A 88 -3.84 -11.01 -14.18
N ALA A 89 -3.73 -9.79 -13.65
CA ALA A 89 -2.76 -8.79 -14.08
C ALA A 89 -1.58 -8.73 -13.12
N ILE A 90 -0.35 -8.87 -13.62
CA ILE A 90 0.87 -8.60 -12.86
C ILE A 90 1.43 -7.27 -13.37
N LEU A 91 1.56 -6.30 -12.47
CA LEU A 91 1.99 -4.93 -12.77
C LEU A 91 3.25 -4.61 -11.97
N ASP A 92 4.33 -4.27 -12.68
CA ASP A 92 5.58 -3.89 -12.03
C ASP A 92 5.74 -2.37 -12.00
N GLU A 93 5.63 -1.78 -10.81
CA GLU A 93 5.80 -0.34 -10.56
C GLU A 93 4.93 0.57 -11.48
N PRO A 94 3.61 0.34 -11.57
CA PRO A 94 2.77 0.91 -12.64
C PRO A 94 2.56 2.43 -12.56
N THR A 95 2.88 3.05 -11.43
CA THR A 95 2.68 4.50 -11.22
C THR A 95 3.99 5.28 -11.10
N THR A 96 5.13 4.63 -11.34
CA THR A 96 6.44 5.27 -11.31
C THR A 96 6.59 6.24 -12.48
N GLY A 97 6.97 7.49 -12.19
CA GLY A 97 7.13 8.53 -13.21
C GLY A 97 5.82 9.15 -13.72
N VAL A 98 4.67 8.71 -13.21
CA VAL A 98 3.35 9.28 -13.52
C VAL A 98 3.07 10.48 -12.61
N ASP A 99 2.48 11.54 -13.17
CA ASP A 99 2.05 12.72 -12.41
C ASP A 99 1.00 12.38 -11.34
N PRO A 100 0.84 13.23 -10.31
CA PRO A 100 -0.07 12.94 -9.19
C PRO A 100 -1.53 12.74 -9.60
N ASN A 101 -2.02 13.44 -10.63
CA ASN A 101 -3.42 13.36 -11.05
C ASN A 101 -3.67 12.06 -11.82
N ALA A 102 -2.82 11.74 -12.80
CA ALA A 102 -2.92 10.48 -13.54
C ALA A 102 -2.71 9.26 -12.62
N ARG A 103 -1.85 9.37 -11.59
CA ARG A 103 -1.72 8.32 -10.56
C ARG A 103 -3.04 8.02 -9.86
N GLN A 104 -3.82 9.05 -9.51
CA GLN A 104 -5.13 8.84 -8.89
C GLN A 104 -6.10 8.13 -9.83
N GLN A 105 -6.10 8.51 -11.11
CA GLN A 105 -6.93 7.87 -12.13
C GLN A 105 -6.57 6.39 -12.32
N ILE A 106 -5.26 6.07 -12.39
CA ILE A 106 -4.78 4.68 -12.47
C ILE A 106 -5.22 3.88 -11.25
N GLN A 107 -5.13 4.45 -10.04
CA GLN A 107 -5.59 3.79 -8.81
C GLN A 107 -7.11 3.53 -8.84
N GLU A 108 -7.91 4.47 -9.34
CA GLU A 108 -9.36 4.28 -9.51
C GLU A 108 -9.68 3.15 -10.51
N ILE A 109 -8.93 3.07 -11.60
CA ILE A 109 -9.02 1.98 -12.57
C ILE A 109 -8.72 0.63 -11.90
N PHE A 110 -7.67 0.53 -11.09
CA PHE A 110 -7.37 -0.70 -10.35
C PHE A 110 -8.50 -1.09 -9.40
N LEU A 111 -9.05 -0.13 -8.66
CA LEU A 111 -10.17 -0.38 -7.75
C LEU A 111 -11.42 -0.86 -8.49
N ASN A 112 -11.71 -0.31 -9.67
CA ASN A 112 -12.83 -0.74 -10.51
C ASN A 112 -12.61 -2.14 -11.10
N ALA A 113 -11.39 -2.44 -11.55
CA ALA A 113 -10.99 -3.77 -12.00
C ALA A 113 -11.14 -4.83 -10.89
N ILE A 114 -10.74 -4.51 -9.66
CA ILE A 114 -10.91 -5.39 -8.48
C ILE A 114 -12.40 -5.64 -8.20
N LYS A 115 -13.26 -4.60 -8.27
CA LYS A 115 -14.73 -4.75 -8.13
C LYS A 115 -15.32 -5.65 -9.21
N ALA A 116 -14.75 -5.63 -10.42
CA ALA A 116 -15.11 -6.52 -11.53
C ALA A 116 -14.55 -7.95 -11.40
N LYS A 117 -14.01 -8.31 -10.23
CA LYS A 117 -13.43 -9.63 -9.91
C LYS A 117 -12.14 -9.97 -10.67
N LEU A 118 -11.42 -8.97 -11.16
CA LEU A 118 -10.06 -9.16 -11.68
C LEU A 118 -9.07 -9.29 -10.52
N THR A 119 -8.10 -10.18 -10.65
CA THR A 119 -7.01 -10.31 -9.68
C THR A 119 -5.81 -9.50 -10.16
N ILE A 120 -5.36 -8.54 -9.36
CA ILE A 120 -4.19 -7.72 -9.67
C ILE A 120 -3.10 -8.02 -8.65
N ILE A 121 -1.90 -8.31 -9.13
CA ILE A 121 -0.68 -8.41 -8.34
C ILE A 121 0.19 -7.24 -8.79
N LEU A 122 0.43 -6.29 -7.91
CA LEU A 122 1.30 -5.15 -8.19
C LEU A 122 2.51 -5.16 -7.28
N THR A 123 3.65 -4.74 -7.81
CA THR A 123 4.83 -4.35 -7.03
C THR A 123 4.91 -2.83 -7.03
N SER A 124 5.11 -2.26 -5.85
CA SER A 124 5.24 -0.82 -5.68
C SER A 124 6.17 -0.51 -4.51
N HIS A 125 7.01 0.50 -4.68
CA HIS A 125 7.83 1.10 -3.64
C HIS A 125 7.04 2.16 -2.84
N SER A 126 5.86 2.56 -3.32
CA SER A 126 4.99 3.51 -2.63
C SER A 126 4.06 2.78 -1.66
N MET A 127 4.28 2.99 -0.37
CA MET A 127 3.43 2.42 0.68
C MET A 127 2.02 3.02 0.66
N ASP A 128 1.89 4.29 0.30
CA ASP A 128 0.59 4.98 0.16
C ASP A 128 -0.27 4.38 -0.95
N GLU A 129 0.34 4.06 -2.10
CA GLU A 129 -0.34 3.35 -3.19
C GLU A 129 -0.79 1.96 -2.75
N CYS A 130 0.12 1.22 -2.11
CA CYS A 130 -0.16 -0.10 -1.58
C CYS A 130 -1.32 -0.06 -0.57
N GLU A 131 -1.34 0.92 0.33
CA GLU A 131 -2.39 1.07 1.34
C GLU A 131 -3.76 1.40 0.70
N ARG A 132 -3.77 2.20 -0.37
CA ARG A 132 -5.00 2.62 -1.03
C ARG A 132 -5.62 1.53 -1.91
N VAL A 133 -4.79 0.76 -2.62
CA VAL A 133 -5.27 -0.18 -3.66
C VAL A 133 -5.31 -1.64 -3.17
N CYS A 134 -4.36 -2.05 -2.31
CA CYS A 134 -4.15 -3.47 -2.04
C CYS A 134 -5.04 -4.02 -0.91
N ASN A 135 -5.75 -5.11 -1.17
CA ASN A 135 -6.48 -5.86 -0.14
C ASN A 135 -5.52 -6.67 0.77
N ARG A 136 -4.39 -7.10 0.22
CA ARG A 136 -3.34 -7.85 0.91
C ARG A 136 -1.99 -7.30 0.48
N LEU A 137 -1.08 -7.21 1.44
CA LEU A 137 0.28 -6.73 1.23
C LEU A 137 1.27 -7.82 1.62
N GLY A 138 2.29 -7.98 0.78
CA GLY A 138 3.46 -8.80 1.05
C GLY A 138 4.69 -7.91 1.12
N ILE A 139 5.54 -8.08 2.14
CA ILE A 139 6.82 -7.37 2.23
C ILE A 139 7.93 -8.39 1.94
N MET A 140 8.75 -8.09 0.94
CA MET A 140 9.91 -8.90 0.57
C MET A 140 11.19 -8.25 1.08
N VAL A 141 12.07 -9.07 1.66
CA VAL A 141 13.32 -8.66 2.31
C VAL A 141 14.39 -9.70 1.95
N ASP A 142 15.53 -9.27 1.42
CA ASP A 142 16.65 -10.15 0.99
C ASP A 142 16.20 -11.34 0.14
N GLY A 143 15.25 -11.10 -0.78
CA GLY A 143 14.71 -12.12 -1.68
C GLY A 143 13.72 -13.11 -1.03
N GLN A 144 13.35 -12.92 0.23
CA GLN A 144 12.37 -13.74 0.93
C GLN A 144 11.13 -12.93 1.36
N LEU A 145 9.96 -13.57 1.33
CA LEU A 145 8.72 -12.94 1.77
C LEU A 145 8.67 -12.89 3.30
N ALA A 146 9.02 -11.74 3.88
CA ALA A 146 9.09 -11.53 5.33
C ALA A 146 7.71 -11.56 6.00
N CYS A 147 6.70 -11.00 5.34
CA CYS A 147 5.32 -11.06 5.83
C CYS A 147 4.30 -10.98 4.70
N LEU A 148 3.11 -11.54 4.93
CA LEU A 148 1.96 -11.48 4.04
C LEU A 148 0.68 -11.40 4.87
N GLY A 149 -0.20 -10.45 4.57
CA GLY A 149 -1.45 -10.29 5.30
C GLY A 149 -2.29 -9.14 4.77
N THR A 150 -3.42 -8.87 5.41
CA THR A 150 -4.13 -7.60 5.22
C THR A 150 -3.32 -6.47 5.86
N ILE A 151 -3.50 -5.23 5.39
CA ILE A 151 -2.81 -4.05 5.92
C ILE A 151 -3.01 -3.96 7.44
N GLN A 152 -4.25 -4.13 7.92
CA GLN A 152 -4.55 -4.08 9.34
C GLN A 152 -3.87 -5.21 10.12
N HIS A 153 -3.84 -6.43 9.58
CA HIS A 153 -3.14 -7.55 10.22
C HIS A 153 -1.65 -7.26 10.38
N LEU A 154 -1.02 -6.70 9.34
CA LEU A 154 0.39 -6.33 9.38
C LEU A 154 0.64 -5.20 10.40
N LYS A 155 -0.22 -4.18 10.43
CA LYS A 155 -0.14 -3.08 11.42
C LYS A 155 -0.32 -3.58 12.86
N SER A 156 -1.21 -4.53 13.10
CA SER A 156 -1.39 -5.10 14.44
C SER A 156 -0.27 -6.06 14.86
N LYS A 157 0.30 -6.82 13.91
CA LYS A 157 1.32 -7.84 14.21
C LYS A 157 2.74 -7.30 14.26
N PHE A 158 3.07 -6.35 13.39
CA PHE A 158 4.41 -5.81 13.22
C PHE A 158 4.52 -4.32 13.55
N GLY A 159 3.39 -3.63 13.76
CA GLY A 159 3.42 -2.24 14.22
C GLY A 159 3.93 -2.13 15.65
N GLN A 160 4.57 -0.99 15.96
CA GLN A 160 5.09 -0.67 17.28
C GLN A 160 4.03 0.03 18.15
N GLY A 161 2.75 -0.32 17.98
CA GLY A 161 1.62 0.34 18.62
C GLY A 161 1.26 1.70 18.01
N TYR A 162 1.06 2.71 18.87
CA TYR A 162 0.56 4.03 18.50
C TYR A 162 1.59 5.12 18.79
N THR A 163 1.71 6.07 17.88
CA THR A 163 2.45 7.30 18.09
C THR A 163 1.50 8.34 18.65
N VAL A 164 1.81 8.87 19.83
CA VAL A 164 1.05 9.92 20.49
C VAL A 164 1.89 11.19 20.47
N GLU A 165 1.39 12.20 19.77
CA GLU A 165 1.93 13.56 19.79
C GLU A 165 1.11 14.38 20.78
N ILE A 166 1.77 15.04 21.73
CA ILE A 166 1.12 15.85 22.77
C ILE A 166 1.71 17.25 22.70
N LYS A 167 0.85 18.26 22.54
CA LYS A 167 1.20 19.67 22.63
C LYS A 167 0.68 20.24 23.94
N ILE A 168 1.54 20.92 24.67
CA ILE A 168 1.23 21.55 25.96
C ILE A 168 1.03 23.04 25.75
N ARG A 169 0.11 23.64 26.52
CA ARG A 169 -0.02 25.10 26.58
C ARG A 169 1.21 25.68 27.25
N SER A 170 2.18 26.18 26.48
CA SER A 170 3.34 26.84 27.08
C SER A 170 2.93 28.19 27.68
N SER A 171 3.13 28.34 28.98
CA SER A 171 3.22 29.66 29.61
C SER A 171 4.64 30.20 29.40
N ILE A 172 4.78 31.53 29.44
CA ILE A 172 6.07 32.26 29.26
C ILE A 172 7.11 31.81 30.32
N ASP A 173 6.66 31.24 31.43
CA ASP A 173 7.48 30.80 32.56
C ASP A 173 8.02 29.36 32.45
N ASP A 174 7.58 28.57 31.45
CA ASP A 174 7.95 27.16 31.27
C ASP A 174 9.25 26.99 30.43
N ILE A 175 10.23 27.88 30.65
CA ILE A 175 11.48 27.97 29.88
C ILE A 175 12.33 26.68 29.98
N ASN A 176 12.12 25.88 31.04
CA ASN A 176 12.88 24.66 31.31
C ASN A 176 12.23 23.37 30.76
N GLY A 177 11.08 23.44 30.06
CA GLY A 177 10.40 22.25 29.53
C GLY A 177 9.83 21.32 30.61
N THR A 178 9.64 21.84 31.82
CA THR A 178 9.15 21.11 33.01
C THR A 178 7.78 20.47 32.78
N ALA A 179 6.90 21.13 32.03
CA ALA A 179 5.58 20.57 31.72
C ALA A 179 5.64 19.32 30.83
N ILE A 180 6.51 19.27 29.81
CA ILE A 180 6.69 18.06 28.99
C ILE A 180 7.31 16.94 29.82
N GLN A 181 8.26 17.26 30.70
CA GLN A 181 8.84 16.27 31.61
C GLN A 181 7.79 15.66 32.54
N ASN A 182 6.81 16.44 33.01
CA ASN A 182 5.69 15.94 33.79
C ASN A 182 4.81 14.97 32.99
N VAL A 183 4.53 15.28 31.72
CA VAL A 183 3.79 14.38 30.82
C VAL A 183 4.57 13.09 30.56
N GLN A 184 5.86 13.21 30.24
CA GLN A 184 6.73 12.06 30.03
C GLN A 184 6.80 11.17 31.27
N THR A 185 6.99 11.75 32.45
CA THR A 185 7.02 11.02 33.73
C THR A 185 5.69 10.34 34.00
N PHE A 186 4.57 11.02 33.71
CA PHE A 186 3.25 10.42 33.83
C PHE A 186 3.06 9.23 32.90
N LEU A 187 3.42 9.35 31.61
CA LEU A 187 3.29 8.25 30.65
C LEU A 187 4.19 7.07 31.04
N LEU A 188 5.44 7.33 31.44
CA LEU A 188 6.38 6.29 31.91
C LEU A 188 5.92 5.64 33.23
N SER A 189 5.15 6.33 34.07
CA SER A 189 4.60 5.76 35.30
C SER A 189 3.50 4.73 35.05
N GLN A 190 2.88 4.72 33.87
CA GLN A 190 1.83 3.78 33.50
C GLN A 190 2.41 2.41 33.16
N LYS A 191 2.56 1.54 34.17
CA LYS A 191 3.11 0.17 34.03
C LYS A 191 2.37 -0.72 33.03
N GLN A 192 1.14 -0.36 32.66
CA GLN A 192 0.34 -1.09 31.69
C GLN A 192 0.84 -0.92 30.25
N TYR A 193 1.54 0.18 29.97
CA TYR A 193 2.01 0.53 28.63
C TYR A 193 3.54 0.48 28.55
N HIS A 194 4.05 0.08 27.38
CA HIS A 194 5.45 0.30 27.07
C HIS A 194 5.56 1.62 26.30
N VAL A 195 6.16 2.62 26.94
CA VAL A 195 6.30 3.97 26.38
C VAL A 195 7.76 4.21 26.03
N GLU A 196 8.03 4.51 24.77
CA GLU A 196 9.32 4.95 24.26
C GLU A 196 9.21 6.42 23.86
N VAL A 197 10.16 7.24 24.31
CA VAL A 197 10.21 8.67 23.96
C VAL A 197 10.98 8.80 22.66
N LYS A 198 10.33 9.29 21.60
CA LYS A 198 10.98 9.51 20.30
C LYS A 198 11.65 10.87 20.24
N GLU A 199 10.86 11.92 20.40
CA GLU A 199 11.32 13.30 20.31
C GLU A 199 10.56 14.17 21.32
N THR A 200 11.26 15.12 21.94
CA THR A 200 10.65 16.05 22.88
C THR A 200 11.23 17.44 22.68
N THR A 201 10.32 18.41 22.54
CA THR A 201 10.59 19.84 22.45
C THR A 201 9.99 20.52 23.70
N TYR A 202 10.22 21.83 23.86
CA TYR A 202 9.72 22.61 25.00
C TYR A 202 8.19 22.65 25.14
N SER A 203 7.44 22.45 24.04
CA SER A 203 5.96 22.46 24.02
C SER A 203 5.32 21.22 23.41
N THR A 204 6.09 20.34 22.78
CA THR A 204 5.57 19.15 22.08
C THR A 204 6.37 17.91 22.44
N GLY A 205 5.69 16.79 22.72
CA GLY A 205 6.32 15.48 22.94
C GLY A 205 5.74 14.42 22.01
N LEU A 206 6.62 13.63 21.40
CA LEU A 206 6.28 12.50 20.55
C LEU A 206 6.65 11.19 21.26
N PHE A 207 5.62 10.40 21.58
CA PHE A 207 5.75 9.16 22.34
C PHE A 207 5.28 7.97 21.51
N GLN A 208 6.03 6.87 21.53
CA GLN A 208 5.58 5.59 20.98
C GLN A 208 5.03 4.74 22.13
N ILE A 209 3.79 4.28 22.01
CA ILE A 209 3.11 3.50 23.03
C ILE A 209 2.67 2.15 22.47
N GLU A 210 3.22 1.08 23.01
CA GLU A 210 2.83 -0.29 22.67
C GLU A 210 1.73 -0.84 23.58
N ARG A 211 1.08 -1.92 23.13
CA ARG A 211 0.08 -2.71 23.89
C ARG A 211 -1.13 -1.92 24.39
N SER A 212 -1.44 -0.82 23.73
CA SER A 212 -2.59 0.03 24.02
C SER A 212 -3.64 -0.08 22.91
N THR A 213 -4.85 0.40 23.20
CA THR A 213 -5.88 0.67 22.18
C THR A 213 -6.09 2.17 22.07
N PRO A 214 -6.56 2.70 20.93
CA PRO A 214 -6.83 4.13 20.78
C PRO A 214 -7.78 4.61 21.88
N ALA A 215 -8.85 3.85 22.15
CA ALA A 215 -9.85 4.18 23.16
C ALA A 215 -9.23 4.37 24.57
N GLN A 216 -8.34 3.47 24.98
CA GLN A 216 -7.64 3.59 26.27
C GLN A 216 -6.73 4.81 26.33
N LEU A 217 -6.01 5.11 25.23
CA LEU A 217 -5.14 6.29 25.15
C LEU A 217 -5.94 7.58 25.18
N PHE A 218 -7.03 7.65 24.41
CA PHE A 218 -7.95 8.79 24.41
C PHE A 218 -8.51 9.03 25.81
N GLN A 219 -8.99 7.97 26.47
CA GLN A 219 -9.52 8.08 27.83
C GLN A 219 -8.45 8.57 28.83
N LEU A 220 -7.26 7.97 28.81
CA LEU A 220 -6.15 8.35 29.69
C LEU A 220 -5.76 9.83 29.52
N LEU A 221 -5.66 10.30 28.28
CA LEU A 221 -5.25 11.67 27.97
C LEU A 221 -6.36 12.67 28.30
N GLU A 222 -7.62 12.34 28.01
CA GLU A 222 -8.73 13.27 28.26
C GLU A 222 -9.01 13.44 29.77
N GLU A 223 -8.96 12.36 30.55
CA GLU A 223 -9.09 12.41 32.01
C GLU A 223 -7.99 13.25 32.68
N ASN A 224 -6.81 13.31 32.08
CA ASN A 224 -5.64 14.00 32.62
C ASN A 224 -5.29 15.31 31.92
N LYS A 225 -6.10 15.74 30.94
CA LYS A 225 -5.82 16.89 30.08
C LYS A 225 -5.61 18.18 30.86
N GLN A 226 -6.48 18.45 31.83
CA GLN A 226 -6.37 19.64 32.68
C GLN A 226 -5.17 19.55 33.63
N ARG A 227 -4.95 18.38 34.24
CA ARG A 227 -3.86 18.13 35.18
C ARG A 227 -2.48 18.25 34.53
N LEU A 228 -2.38 17.85 33.27
CA LEU A 228 -1.14 17.85 32.48
C LEU A 228 -1.00 19.09 31.58
N ASN A 229 -1.93 20.04 31.65
CA ASN A 229 -1.96 21.26 30.84
C ASN A 229 -1.85 21.02 29.31
N ILE A 230 -2.46 19.94 28.82
CA ILE A 230 -2.41 19.54 27.41
C ILE A 230 -3.32 20.47 26.59
N GLU A 231 -2.76 21.09 25.54
CA GLU A 231 -3.49 21.91 24.56
C GLU A 231 -4.21 21.01 23.56
N THR A 232 -3.43 20.17 22.87
CA THR A 232 -3.89 19.24 21.84
C THR A 232 -3.09 17.96 21.91
N TYR A 233 -3.68 16.86 21.47
CA TYR A 233 -2.96 15.60 21.29
C TYR A 233 -3.47 14.89 20.04
N THR A 234 -2.59 14.11 19.42
CA THR A 234 -2.86 13.33 18.22
C THR A 234 -2.42 11.90 18.47
N ILE A 235 -3.29 10.93 18.17
CA ILE A 235 -2.97 9.50 18.27
C ILE A 235 -3.00 8.92 16.86
N SER A 236 -1.84 8.46 16.40
CA SER A 236 -1.66 7.89 15.06
C SER A 236 -1.17 6.45 15.17
N GLN A 237 -1.71 5.56 14.34
CA GLN A 237 -1.21 4.18 14.27
C GLN A 237 0.10 4.12 13.48
N THR A 238 0.96 3.14 13.80
CA THR A 238 2.17 2.86 13.02
C THR A 238 1.85 2.72 11.52
N THR A 239 2.59 3.43 10.66
CA THR A 239 2.41 3.39 9.20
C THR A 239 3.07 2.15 8.58
N LEU A 240 2.68 1.80 7.35
CA LEU A 240 3.34 0.71 6.61
C LEU A 240 4.83 1.00 6.35
N GLU A 241 5.17 2.26 6.10
CA GLU A 241 6.57 2.69 5.96
C GLU A 241 7.39 2.42 7.22
N GLN A 242 6.85 2.74 8.40
CA GLN A 242 7.54 2.46 9.66
C GLN A 242 7.72 0.95 9.89
N ILE A 243 6.72 0.15 9.52
CA ILE A 243 6.81 -1.32 9.56
C ILE A 243 7.91 -1.80 8.62
N PHE A 244 7.93 -1.31 7.37
CA PHE A 244 8.95 -1.64 6.38
C PHE A 244 10.37 -1.27 6.85
N LEU A 245 10.56 -0.06 7.38
CA LEU A 245 11.83 0.39 7.95
C LEU A 245 12.27 -0.46 9.15
N SER A 246 11.32 -0.94 9.97
CA SER A 246 11.63 -1.83 11.09
C SER A 246 12.21 -3.18 10.63
N PHE A 247 11.72 -3.71 9.50
CA PHE A 247 12.31 -4.91 8.89
C PHE A 247 13.72 -4.63 8.37
N GLY A 248 13.94 -3.49 7.70
CA GLY A 248 15.28 -3.08 7.25
C GLY A 248 16.29 -2.91 8.39
N LYS A 249 15.87 -2.34 9.53
CA LYS A 249 16.71 -2.19 10.74
C LYS A 249 17.07 -3.53 11.37
N ARG A 250 16.13 -4.49 11.42
CA ARG A 250 16.38 -5.83 11.99
C ARG A 250 17.47 -6.60 11.25
N ILE A 251 17.53 -6.48 9.92
CA ILE A 251 18.59 -7.13 9.12
C ILE A 251 19.95 -6.58 9.50
N ARG A 252 20.09 -5.23 9.57
CA ARG A 252 21.36 -4.58 9.93
C ARG A 252 21.86 -4.95 11.33
N ALA A 253 20.94 -5.25 12.25
CA ALA A 253 21.28 -5.68 13.60
C ALA A 253 21.67 -7.17 13.70
N ILE A 254 21.38 -8.00 12.69
CA ILE A 254 21.75 -9.43 12.64
C ILE A 254 23.10 -9.62 11.92
N THR A 255 23.48 -8.68 11.05
CA THR A 255 24.74 -8.71 10.29
C THR A 255 25.90 -7.97 10.97
N GLN A 256 25.73 -7.51 12.21
CA GLN A 256 26.78 -6.94 13.08
C GLN A 256 27.00 -7.84 14.30
#